data_AF-A0A4R6N2K1-F1
#
_entry.id   AF-A0A4R6N2K1-F1
#
_cell.length_a   1.000
_cell.length_b   1.000
_cell.length_c   1.000
_cell.angle_alpha   90.00
_cell.angle_beta   90.00
_cell.angle_gamma   90.00
#
_symmetry.space_group_name_H-M   'P 1'
#
loop_
_entity.id
_entity.type
_entity.pdbx_description
1 polymer ?
#
loop_
_entity_poly.entity_id
_entity_poly.type
_entity_poly.pdbx_seq_one_letter_code
_entity_poly.pdbx_strand_id
1 'polypeptide(L)'
;MIRRWVIAGSTVGALLALLTQAPAHWLAQGLHRASQGHLQLAETRGTVWDGSGLLVLGGGAGSRDASVLPDRLEWRLGLQGLGVVLKLRQACCIKGELGLLLKPESGRLSLSLPHQAAAGDWLARFPAAWLGGLGTPWNTLQLGGGLRLSARDFSLDWTQGRWQPRGQLDLDFINLSSRVATLAPLGSYRFSLIAPLGQAGPASLQLSTLEGALLLSGQGSLGPTRLRFQGEARAAPEREIALNNLLNIIGRREGARSLISIG
;
A
#
# COMPACT_ATOMS: atom_id res chain seq x y z
N MET A 1 23.22 -48.47 -15.36
CA MET A 1 23.72 -47.17 -14.86
C MET A 1 23.13 -45.97 -15.61
N ILE A 2 23.00 -46.01 -16.94
CA ILE A 2 22.42 -44.95 -17.80
C ILE A 2 21.03 -44.47 -17.34
N ARG A 3 20.12 -45.37 -16.95
CA ARG A 3 18.77 -45.00 -16.47
C ARG A 3 18.76 -44.05 -15.27
N ARG A 4 19.72 -44.19 -14.33
CA ARG A 4 19.81 -43.32 -13.14
C ARG A 4 20.28 -41.91 -13.50
N TRP A 5 21.18 -41.79 -14.47
CA TRP A 5 21.65 -40.51 -14.99
C TRP A 5 20.60 -39.79 -15.83
N VAL A 6 19.83 -40.53 -16.64
CA VAL A 6 18.70 -39.95 -17.40
C VAL A 6 17.61 -39.44 -16.45
N ILE A 7 17.26 -40.21 -15.41
CA ILE A 7 16.29 -39.76 -14.40
C ILE A 7 16.82 -38.54 -13.65
N ALA A 8 18.07 -38.58 -13.17
CA ALA A 8 18.67 -37.45 -12.45
C ALA A 8 18.74 -36.18 -13.33
N GLY A 9 19.19 -36.31 -14.59
CA GLY A 9 19.25 -35.20 -15.53
C GLY A 9 17.88 -34.64 -15.88
N SER A 10 16.88 -35.52 -16.07
CA SER A 10 15.50 -35.09 -16.33
C SER A 10 14.90 -34.36 -15.14
N THR A 11 15.14 -34.85 -13.91
CA THR A 11 14.65 -34.20 -12.69
C THR A 11 15.31 -32.83 -12.50
N VAL A 12 16.63 -32.73 -12.67
CA VAL A 12 17.35 -31.45 -12.56
C VAL A 12 16.90 -30.48 -13.65
N GLY A 13 16.77 -30.95 -14.89
CA GLY A 13 16.27 -30.14 -16.00
C GLY A 13 14.85 -29.64 -15.77
N ALA A 14 13.95 -30.49 -15.27
CA ALA A 14 12.58 -30.11 -14.92
C ALA A 14 12.54 -29.09 -13.78
N LEU A 15 13.37 -29.24 -12.75
CA LEU A 15 13.47 -28.28 -11.65
C LEU A 15 14.01 -26.93 -12.12
N LEU A 16 15.06 -26.92 -12.95
CA LEU A 16 15.60 -25.69 -13.53
C LEU A 16 14.59 -25.00 -14.46
N ALA A 17 13.88 -25.76 -15.28
CA ALA A 17 12.81 -25.24 -16.11
C ALA A 17 11.70 -24.63 -15.24
N LEU A 18 11.31 -25.29 -14.15
CA LEU A 18 10.29 -24.78 -13.23
C LEU A 18 10.71 -23.50 -12.51
N LEU A 19 11.99 -23.38 -12.12
CA LEU A 19 12.52 -22.19 -11.47
C LEU A 19 12.63 -21.00 -12.43
N THR A 20 13.09 -21.24 -13.66
CA THR A 20 13.27 -20.18 -14.67
C THR A 20 11.97 -19.77 -15.35
N GLN A 21 11.04 -20.72 -15.54
CA GLN A 21 9.74 -20.51 -16.17
C GLN A 21 8.60 -20.56 -15.14
N ALA A 22 8.89 -20.22 -13.88
CA ALA A 22 7.89 -20.18 -12.82
C ALA A 22 6.72 -19.28 -13.26
N PRO A 23 5.49 -19.79 -13.31
CA PRO A 23 4.39 -19.05 -13.92
C PRO A 23 3.92 -17.88 -13.04
N ALA A 24 3.52 -16.77 -13.67
CA ALA A 24 3.10 -15.53 -12.98
C ALA A 24 2.02 -15.72 -11.91
N HIS A 25 1.14 -16.73 -12.06
CA HIS A 25 0.09 -17.00 -11.10
C HIS A 25 0.61 -17.41 -9.71
N TRP A 26 1.86 -17.92 -9.60
CA TRP A 26 2.47 -18.20 -8.30
C TRP A 26 2.75 -16.91 -7.52
N LEU A 27 3.22 -15.86 -8.21
CA LEU A 27 3.39 -14.54 -7.62
C LEU A 27 2.03 -13.99 -7.16
N ALA A 28 0.99 -14.13 -8.00
CA ALA A 28 -0.36 -13.71 -7.63
C ALA A 28 -0.89 -14.43 -6.39
N GLN A 29 -0.73 -15.75 -6.30
CA GLN A 29 -1.13 -16.53 -5.13
C GLN A 29 -0.33 -16.16 -3.88
N GLY A 30 0.98 -15.94 -4.03
CA GLY A 30 1.85 -15.47 -2.95
C GLY A 30 1.39 -14.12 -2.40
N LEU A 31 1.12 -13.15 -3.28
CA LEU A 31 0.61 -11.83 -2.91
C LEU A 31 -0.77 -11.93 -2.24
N HIS A 32 -1.67 -12.74 -2.79
CA HIS A 32 -3.00 -12.96 -2.23
C HIS A 32 -2.93 -13.51 -0.80
N ARG A 33 -2.09 -14.51 -0.56
CA ARG A 33 -1.90 -15.09 0.78
C ARG A 33 -1.22 -14.12 1.74
N ALA A 34 -0.15 -13.46 1.29
CA ALA A 34 0.60 -12.51 2.12
C ALA A 34 -0.23 -11.30 2.55
N SER A 35 -1.13 -10.84 1.67
CA SER A 35 -2.06 -9.73 1.96
C SER A 35 -3.39 -10.17 2.54
N GLN A 36 -3.58 -11.46 2.86
CA GLN A 36 -4.86 -12.02 3.35
C GLN A 36 -6.06 -11.69 2.44
N GLY A 37 -5.83 -11.60 1.13
CA GLY A 37 -6.85 -11.30 0.13
C GLY A 37 -7.10 -9.82 -0.13
N HIS A 38 -6.39 -8.91 0.55
CA HIS A 38 -6.53 -7.47 0.32
C HIS A 38 -5.90 -7.01 -0.99
N LEU A 39 -4.78 -7.61 -1.42
CA LEU A 39 -4.14 -7.32 -2.70
C LEU A 39 -4.13 -8.56 -3.58
N GLN A 40 -4.59 -8.40 -4.81
CA GLN A 40 -4.70 -9.50 -5.76
C GLN A 40 -4.17 -9.07 -7.12
N LEU A 41 -3.52 -10.00 -7.82
CA LEU A 41 -3.14 -9.84 -9.22
C LEU A 41 -4.05 -10.73 -10.06
N ALA A 42 -5.01 -10.11 -10.73
CA ALA A 42 -5.93 -10.77 -11.64
C ALA A 42 -5.34 -10.81 -13.06
N GLU A 43 -5.85 -11.73 -13.89
CA GLU A 43 -5.46 -11.88 -15.30
C GLU A 43 -3.93 -11.88 -15.52
N THR A 44 -3.19 -12.61 -14.68
CA THR A 44 -1.73 -12.64 -14.76
C THR A 44 -1.24 -13.32 -16.04
N ARG A 45 -0.19 -12.75 -16.64
CA ARG A 45 0.48 -13.24 -17.84
C ARG A 45 1.99 -13.23 -17.63
N GLY A 46 2.70 -14.15 -18.26
CA GLY A 46 4.16 -14.26 -18.16
C GLY A 46 4.62 -15.16 -17.00
N THR A 47 5.79 -14.83 -16.46
CA THR A 47 6.46 -15.59 -15.40
C THR A 47 6.50 -14.78 -14.09
N VAL A 48 6.98 -15.41 -13.03
CA VAL A 48 7.34 -14.70 -11.79
C VAL A 48 8.42 -13.64 -12.09
N TRP A 49 9.32 -13.89 -13.04
CA TRP A 49 10.44 -13.01 -13.37
C TRP A 49 10.07 -11.82 -14.24
N ASP A 50 9.28 -12.02 -15.30
CA ASP A 50 8.78 -10.95 -16.16
C ASP A 50 7.31 -11.27 -16.48
N GLY A 51 6.43 -10.41 -16.01
CA GLY A 51 5.01 -10.64 -16.10
C GLY A 51 4.18 -9.40 -15.90
N SER A 52 2.87 -9.57 -16.02
CA SER A 52 1.92 -8.48 -15.92
C SER A 52 0.53 -8.95 -15.50
N GLY A 53 -0.24 -8.10 -14.84
CA GLY A 53 -1.56 -8.42 -14.30
C GLY A 53 -2.36 -7.16 -13.93
N LEU A 54 -3.65 -7.33 -13.66
CA LEU A 54 -4.51 -6.27 -13.14
C LEU A 54 -4.41 -6.23 -11.63
N LEU A 55 -4.11 -5.07 -11.05
CA LEU A 55 -4.01 -4.91 -9.61
C LEU A 55 -5.40 -4.66 -9.02
N VAL A 56 -5.83 -5.53 -8.12
CA VAL A 56 -7.14 -5.50 -7.48
C VAL A 56 -6.98 -5.34 -5.97
N LEU A 57 -7.73 -4.40 -5.40
CA LEU A 57 -7.86 -4.21 -3.96
C LEU A 57 -9.17 -4.85 -3.51
N GLY A 58 -9.11 -5.73 -2.52
CA GLY A 58 -10.26 -6.47 -2.01
C GLY A 58 -10.48 -6.29 -0.50
N GLY A 59 -11.66 -6.68 -0.03
CA GLY A 59 -12.04 -6.58 1.38
C GLY A 59 -11.41 -7.64 2.29
N GLY A 60 -10.52 -8.48 1.76
CA GLY A 60 -9.87 -9.56 2.49
C GLY A 60 -10.64 -10.89 2.40
N ALA A 61 -10.19 -11.87 3.19
CA ALA A 61 -10.74 -13.23 3.18
C ALA A 61 -12.26 -13.25 3.44
N GLY A 62 -13.02 -13.83 2.50
CA GLY A 62 -14.48 -13.95 2.61
C GLY A 62 -15.27 -12.75 2.12
N SER A 63 -14.63 -11.61 1.82
CA SER A 63 -15.30 -10.47 1.18
C SER A 63 -15.41 -10.66 -0.33
N ARG A 64 -16.49 -10.14 -0.92
CA ARG A 64 -16.68 -10.02 -2.37
C ARG A 64 -16.41 -8.61 -2.89
N ASP A 65 -16.18 -7.65 -1.98
CA ASP A 65 -15.81 -6.30 -2.36
C ASP A 65 -14.44 -6.32 -3.03
N ALA A 66 -14.37 -5.72 -4.22
CA ALA A 66 -13.16 -5.63 -5.01
C ALA A 66 -13.19 -4.39 -5.90
N SER A 67 -12.03 -3.76 -6.09
CA SER A 67 -11.86 -2.63 -6.99
C SER A 67 -10.54 -2.79 -7.75
N VAL A 68 -10.60 -2.61 -9.07
CA VAL A 68 -9.46 -2.79 -9.96
C VAL A 68 -8.83 -1.43 -10.28
N LEU A 69 -7.50 -1.37 -10.28
CA LEU A 69 -6.79 -0.21 -10.81
C LEU A 69 -6.79 -0.22 -12.34
N PRO A 70 -6.85 0.95 -12.98
CA PRO A 70 -6.67 1.05 -14.43
C PRO A 70 -5.31 0.50 -14.88
N ASP A 71 -5.23 0.11 -16.15
CA ASP A 71 -4.05 -0.47 -16.77
C ASP A 71 -3.48 -1.72 -16.07
N ARG A 72 -2.55 -2.39 -16.75
CA ARG A 72 -1.88 -3.58 -16.19
C ARG A 72 -0.63 -3.13 -15.44
N LEU A 73 -0.44 -3.69 -14.25
CA LEU A 73 0.81 -3.65 -13.52
C LEU A 73 1.76 -4.64 -14.20
N GLU A 74 2.87 -4.13 -14.71
CA GLU A 74 3.99 -4.91 -15.21
C GLU A 74 5.06 -5.03 -14.12
N TRP A 75 5.69 -6.19 -14.01
CA TRP A 75 6.79 -6.41 -13.09
C TRP A 75 7.97 -7.11 -13.74
N ARG A 76 9.17 -6.78 -13.26
CA ARG A 76 10.40 -7.48 -13.58
C ARG A 76 11.21 -7.75 -12.33
N LEU A 77 11.45 -9.01 -12.02
CA LEU A 77 12.36 -9.47 -10.97
C LEU A 77 13.72 -9.80 -11.59
N GLY A 78 14.78 -9.27 -10.99
CA GLY A 78 16.15 -9.57 -11.34
C GLY A 78 17.00 -9.79 -10.09
N LEU A 79 18.16 -10.42 -10.27
CA LEU A 79 19.17 -10.53 -9.22
C LEU A 79 20.12 -9.33 -9.30
N GLN A 80 20.46 -8.75 -8.16
CA GLN A 80 21.43 -7.66 -8.03
C GLN A 80 22.40 -7.96 -6.89
N GLY A 81 23.53 -8.58 -7.22
CA GLY A 81 24.47 -9.10 -6.24
C GLY A 81 23.82 -10.20 -5.39
N LEU A 82 23.78 -10.02 -4.07
CA LEU A 82 23.07 -10.91 -3.14
C LEU A 82 21.59 -10.54 -2.95
N GLY A 83 21.11 -9.47 -3.58
CA GLY A 83 19.74 -9.00 -3.48
C GLY A 83 18.87 -9.36 -4.69
N VAL A 84 17.57 -9.12 -4.55
CA VAL A 84 16.55 -9.20 -5.60
C VAL A 84 16.01 -7.80 -5.86
N VAL A 85 16.03 -7.37 -7.11
CA VAL A 85 15.40 -6.12 -7.54
C VAL A 85 14.07 -6.43 -8.20
N LEU A 86 13.00 -5.77 -7.73
CA LEU A 86 11.68 -5.78 -8.33
C LEU A 86 11.43 -4.41 -8.96
N LYS A 87 11.23 -4.38 -10.28
CA LYS A 87 10.83 -3.19 -11.03
C LYS A 87 9.36 -3.28 -11.36
N LEU A 88 8.60 -2.24 -11.06
CA LEU A 88 7.16 -2.15 -11.29
C LEU A 88 6.87 -0.99 -12.25
N ARG A 89 5.97 -1.23 -13.21
CA ARG A 89 5.51 -0.21 -14.15
C ARG A 89 4.00 -0.30 -14.32
N GLN A 90 3.33 0.83 -14.28
CA GLN A 90 1.89 0.92 -14.52
C GLN A 90 1.55 2.31 -15.05
N ALA A 91 0.97 2.39 -16.26
CA ALA A 91 0.84 3.64 -16.99
C ALA A 91 0.00 4.70 -16.26
N CYS A 92 -1.17 4.32 -15.71
CA CYS A 92 -2.02 5.24 -14.96
C CYS A 92 -1.38 5.82 -13.69
N CYS A 93 -0.52 5.02 -13.05
CA CYS A 93 -0.44 5.07 -11.60
C CYS A 93 0.98 5.11 -11.04
N ILE A 94 2.00 4.62 -11.76
CA ILE A 94 3.39 4.65 -11.31
C ILE A 94 4.15 5.68 -12.14
N LYS A 95 4.94 6.54 -11.48
CA LYS A 95 5.80 7.49 -12.19
C LYS A 95 6.99 6.75 -12.84
N GLY A 96 6.86 6.41 -14.11
CA GLY A 96 7.92 5.70 -14.84
C GLY A 96 8.07 4.26 -14.34
N GLU A 97 9.21 3.93 -13.75
CA GLU A 97 9.51 2.60 -13.20
C GLU A 97 9.83 2.73 -11.70
N LEU A 98 9.07 2.01 -10.87
CA LEU A 98 9.30 1.93 -9.44
C LEU A 98 10.16 0.71 -9.14
N GLY A 99 11.42 0.93 -8.75
CA GLY A 99 12.29 -0.12 -8.25
C GLY A 99 12.04 -0.42 -6.77
N LEU A 100 12.28 -1.66 -6.37
CA LEU A 100 12.30 -2.13 -4.99
C LEU A 100 13.49 -3.08 -4.87
N LEU A 101 14.38 -2.86 -3.90
CA LEU A 101 15.54 -3.72 -3.68
C LEU A 101 15.37 -4.48 -2.37
N LEU A 102 15.23 -5.79 -2.47
CA LEU A 102 15.23 -6.71 -1.36
C LEU A 102 16.64 -7.28 -1.19
N LYS A 103 17.32 -6.95 -0.10
CA LYS A 103 18.70 -7.37 0.14
C LYS A 103 18.86 -8.01 1.51
N PRO A 104 19.51 -9.18 1.63
CA PRO A 104 19.92 -9.72 2.91
C PRO A 104 21.07 -8.88 3.48
N GLU A 105 20.96 -8.51 4.74
CA GLU A 105 21.97 -7.82 5.54
C GLU A 105 22.24 -8.63 6.82
N SER A 106 23.28 -8.28 7.56
CA SER A 106 23.70 -9.05 8.75
C SER A 106 22.57 -9.16 9.78
N GLY A 107 21.89 -10.31 9.81
CA GLY A 107 20.77 -10.60 10.71
C GLY A 107 19.41 -9.98 10.31
N ARG A 108 19.29 -9.38 9.13
CA ARG A 108 18.02 -8.78 8.66
C ARG A 108 17.81 -8.90 7.15
N LEU A 109 16.57 -8.87 6.70
CA LEU A 109 16.22 -8.75 5.29
C LEU A 109 15.65 -7.35 5.05
N SER A 110 16.32 -6.52 4.27
CA SER A 110 15.92 -5.13 4.04
C SER A 110 15.24 -4.99 2.68
N LEU A 111 14.05 -4.41 2.67
CA LEU A 111 13.33 -3.98 1.48
C LEU A 111 13.41 -2.45 1.39
N SER A 112 14.15 -1.94 0.41
CA SER A 112 14.36 -0.50 0.23
C SER A 112 13.77 -0.02 -1.08
N LEU A 113 13.22 1.20 -1.05
CA LEU A 113 12.97 1.96 -2.26
C LEU A 113 14.31 2.57 -2.70
N PRO A 114 14.79 2.32 -3.93
CA PRO A 114 15.96 2.99 -4.44
C PRO A 114 15.70 4.50 -4.45
N HIS A 115 16.75 5.27 -4.16
CA HIS A 115 16.80 6.72 -3.90
C HIS A 115 16.44 7.57 -5.15
N GLN A 116 15.38 7.23 -5.87
CA GLN A 116 14.97 7.87 -7.11
C GLN A 116 13.84 8.90 -6.92
N ALA A 117 13.20 8.93 -5.75
CA ALA A 117 12.32 10.04 -5.40
C ALA A 117 13.16 11.14 -4.75
N ALA A 118 13.48 12.18 -5.53
CA ALA A 118 13.95 13.44 -4.97
C ALA A 118 12.96 13.93 -3.90
N ALA A 119 13.43 14.69 -2.92
CA ALA A 119 12.59 15.29 -1.88
C ALA A 119 11.35 15.99 -2.48
N GLY A 120 10.15 15.46 -2.22
CA GLY A 120 8.88 16.00 -2.72
C GLY A 120 8.35 15.36 -4.01
N ASP A 121 9.06 14.37 -4.57
CA ASP A 121 8.56 13.59 -5.70
C ASP A 121 7.64 12.44 -5.25
N TRP A 122 6.71 12.06 -6.11
CA TRP A 122 5.72 11.03 -5.83
C TRP A 122 6.06 9.74 -6.57
N LEU A 123 5.80 8.61 -5.91
CA LEU A 123 6.07 7.26 -6.41
C LEU A 123 4.89 6.75 -7.23
N ALA A 124 3.68 6.90 -6.68
CA ALA A 124 2.47 6.40 -7.29
C ALA A 124 1.29 7.34 -7.03
N ARG A 125 0.33 7.33 -7.96
CA ARG A 125 -0.96 8.01 -7.86
C ARG A 125 -2.06 7.03 -8.22
N PHE A 126 -3.16 7.06 -7.48
CA PHE A 126 -4.27 6.16 -7.72
C PHE A 126 -5.59 6.88 -7.40
N PRO A 127 -6.69 6.54 -8.08
CA PRO A 127 -8.00 7.12 -7.76
C PRO A 127 -8.43 6.71 -6.35
N ALA A 128 -8.98 7.64 -5.56
CA ALA A 128 -9.46 7.33 -4.21
C ALA A 128 -10.60 6.29 -4.22
N ALA A 129 -11.35 6.22 -5.32
CA ALA A 129 -12.40 5.22 -5.54
C ALA A 129 -11.88 3.77 -5.48
N TRP A 130 -10.57 3.57 -5.67
CA TRP A 130 -9.94 2.26 -5.52
C TRP A 130 -10.11 1.70 -4.10
N LEU A 131 -10.10 2.56 -3.07
CA LEU A 131 -10.28 2.18 -1.67
C LEU A 131 -11.64 1.50 -1.40
N GLY A 132 -12.66 1.75 -2.24
CA GLY A 132 -13.96 1.07 -2.13
C GLY A 132 -13.84 -0.46 -2.19
N GLY A 133 -12.78 -0.99 -2.79
CA GLY A 133 -12.49 -2.43 -2.81
C GLY A 133 -12.23 -3.03 -1.44
N LEU A 134 -11.82 -2.25 -0.43
CA LEU A 134 -11.58 -2.73 0.94
C LEU A 134 -12.88 -3.10 1.70
N GLY A 135 -14.05 -2.85 1.13
CA GLY A 135 -15.34 -3.06 1.79
C GLY A 135 -15.68 -1.96 2.80
N THR A 136 -16.50 -2.27 3.79
CA THR A 136 -16.96 -1.28 4.80
C THR A 136 -15.78 -0.82 5.68
N PRO A 137 -15.63 0.49 5.95
CA PRO A 137 -16.52 1.60 5.59
C PRO A 137 -16.24 2.25 4.22
N TRP A 138 -15.14 1.90 3.56
CA TRP A 138 -14.69 2.54 2.31
C TRP A 138 -15.69 2.45 1.16
N ASN A 139 -16.33 1.30 1.00
CA ASN A 139 -17.36 1.09 -0.02
C ASN A 139 -18.60 1.97 0.22
N THR A 140 -18.97 2.19 1.49
CA THR A 140 -20.10 3.07 1.85
C THR A 140 -19.75 4.54 1.63
N LEU A 141 -18.52 4.94 1.94
CA LEU A 141 -18.07 6.32 1.76
C LEU A 141 -17.94 6.73 0.28
N GLN A 142 -17.71 5.77 -0.61
CA GLN A 142 -17.52 5.99 -2.06
C GLN A 142 -16.61 7.20 -2.32
N LEU A 143 -15.38 7.10 -1.84
CA LEU A 143 -14.43 8.21 -1.88
C LEU A 143 -14.07 8.57 -3.31
N GLY A 144 -14.12 9.86 -3.64
CA GLY A 144 -13.62 10.44 -4.87
C GLY A 144 -12.34 11.25 -4.64
N GLY A 145 -11.72 11.73 -5.72
CA GLY A 145 -10.42 12.42 -5.67
C GLY A 145 -9.25 11.49 -5.98
N GLY A 146 -8.05 11.94 -5.65
CA GLY A 146 -6.80 11.24 -5.93
C GLY A 146 -6.03 10.88 -4.66
N LEU A 147 -5.23 9.82 -4.74
CA LEU A 147 -4.27 9.43 -3.72
C LEU A 147 -2.88 9.55 -4.32
N ARG A 148 -1.92 10.06 -3.55
CA ARG A 148 -0.53 10.22 -3.98
C ARG A 148 0.39 9.68 -2.89
N LEU A 149 1.18 8.68 -3.25
CA LEU A 149 2.19 8.08 -2.39
C LEU A 149 3.55 8.72 -2.67
N SER A 150 4.23 9.16 -1.62
CA SER A 150 5.63 9.63 -1.66
C SER A 150 6.41 9.05 -0.51
N ALA A 151 7.72 8.87 -0.69
CA ALA A 151 8.58 8.34 0.35
C ALA A 151 9.91 9.10 0.39
N ARG A 152 10.53 9.16 1.56
CA ARG A 152 11.85 9.75 1.78
C ARG A 152 12.68 8.81 2.64
N ASP A 153 13.78 8.32 2.06
CA ASP A 153 14.70 7.36 2.70
C ASP A 153 13.97 6.14 3.29
N PHE A 154 12.87 5.72 2.66
CA PHE A 154 12.00 4.68 3.21
C PHE A 154 12.52 3.27 2.94
N SER A 155 12.59 2.47 4.00
CA SER A 155 12.87 1.04 3.92
C SER A 155 12.09 0.27 4.98
N LEU A 156 11.90 -1.03 4.72
CA LEU A 156 11.27 -1.98 5.62
C LEU A 156 12.26 -3.09 5.92
N ASP A 157 12.65 -3.23 7.18
CA ASP A 157 13.53 -4.29 7.63
C ASP A 157 12.72 -5.41 8.27
N TRP A 158 12.97 -6.64 7.82
CA TRP A 158 12.50 -7.83 8.48
C TRP A 158 13.59 -8.37 9.41
N THR A 159 13.35 -8.27 10.71
CA THR A 159 14.23 -8.76 11.78
C THR A 159 13.41 -9.64 12.73
N GLN A 160 13.90 -10.84 13.03
CA GLN A 160 13.30 -11.76 14.00
C GLN A 160 11.77 -11.96 13.83
N GLY A 161 11.31 -12.09 12.57
CA GLY A 161 9.90 -12.31 12.26
C GLY A 161 9.02 -11.07 12.27
N ARG A 162 9.60 -9.86 12.26
CA ARG A 162 8.86 -8.60 12.37
C ARG A 162 9.34 -7.59 11.35
N TRP A 163 8.39 -6.87 10.73
CA TRP A 163 8.69 -5.72 9.86
C TRP A 163 8.89 -4.46 10.71
N GLN A 164 9.93 -3.71 10.39
CA GLN A 164 10.28 -2.44 11.02
C GLN A 164 10.50 -1.38 9.93
N PRO A 165 9.64 -0.35 9.85
CA PRO A 165 9.85 0.75 8.91
C PRO A 165 11.02 1.63 9.36
N ARG A 166 11.67 2.27 8.38
CA ARG A 166 12.67 3.33 8.54
C ARG A 166 12.39 4.42 7.52
N GLY A 167 12.68 5.68 7.86
CA GLY A 167 12.42 6.83 7.00
C GLY A 167 10.97 7.30 7.05
N GLN A 168 10.52 7.96 5.99
CA GLN A 168 9.18 8.57 5.92
C GLN A 168 8.39 8.07 4.72
N LEU A 169 7.11 7.77 4.93
CA LEU A 169 6.13 7.46 3.90
C LEU A 169 4.92 8.37 4.06
N ASP A 170 4.59 9.13 3.02
CA ASP A 170 3.45 10.04 2.98
C ASP A 170 2.40 9.54 1.99
N LEU A 171 1.14 9.50 2.42
CA LEU A 171 -0.03 9.27 1.59
C LEU A 171 -0.90 10.53 1.62
N ASP A 172 -0.88 11.25 0.51
CA ASP A 172 -1.71 12.44 0.31
C ASP A 172 -3.06 12.04 -0.30
N PHE A 173 -4.13 12.51 0.31
CA PHE A 173 -5.49 12.46 -0.21
C PHE A 173 -5.76 13.83 -0.85
N ILE A 174 -5.99 13.88 -2.15
CA ILE A 174 -6.08 15.13 -2.93
C ILE A 174 -7.53 15.31 -3.40
N ASN A 175 -8.13 16.45 -3.09
CA ASN A 175 -9.51 16.78 -3.43
C ASN A 175 -10.48 15.65 -3.06
N LEU A 176 -10.33 15.12 -1.84
CA LEU A 176 -11.13 14.01 -1.35
C LEU A 176 -12.59 14.42 -1.34
N SER A 177 -13.45 13.56 -1.85
CA SER A 177 -14.90 13.74 -1.81
C SER A 177 -15.56 12.44 -1.38
N SER A 178 -16.83 12.50 -0.98
CA SER A 178 -17.58 11.32 -0.55
C SER A 178 -19.03 11.48 -0.98
N ARG A 179 -19.67 10.40 -1.45
CA ARG A 179 -21.09 10.46 -1.84
C ARG A 179 -22.05 10.66 -0.67
N VAL A 180 -21.61 10.36 0.56
CA VAL A 180 -22.43 10.58 1.76
C VAL A 180 -22.36 12.04 2.26
N ALA A 181 -21.54 12.88 1.63
CA ALA A 181 -21.48 14.31 1.88
C ALA A 181 -22.01 15.10 0.68
N THR A 182 -22.80 16.13 0.92
CA THR A 182 -23.29 17.03 -0.13
C THR A 182 -22.22 18.01 -0.61
N LEU A 183 -21.16 18.20 0.17
CA LEU A 183 -20.04 19.09 -0.13
C LEU A 183 -18.90 18.32 -0.82
N ALA A 184 -18.48 18.80 -1.99
CA ALA A 184 -17.32 18.30 -2.71
C ALA A 184 -16.48 19.48 -3.27
N PRO A 185 -15.14 19.46 -3.12
CA PRO A 185 -14.36 18.51 -2.30
C PRO A 185 -14.55 18.75 -0.80
N LEU A 186 -14.31 17.71 0.01
CA LEU A 186 -14.22 17.79 1.47
C LEU A 186 -12.92 18.49 1.90
N GLY A 187 -11.82 18.14 1.21
CA GLY A 187 -10.50 18.69 1.46
C GLY A 187 -9.37 17.82 0.92
N SER A 188 -8.15 18.25 1.15
CA SER A 188 -6.94 17.48 0.92
C SER A 188 -6.22 17.23 2.25
N TYR A 189 -5.66 16.03 2.42
CA TYR A 189 -5.11 15.53 3.68
C TYR A 189 -3.77 14.86 3.44
N ARG A 190 -2.92 14.85 4.46
CA ARG A 190 -1.67 14.09 4.48
C ARG A 190 -1.69 13.11 5.64
N PHE A 191 -1.45 11.84 5.33
CA PHE A 191 -1.14 10.82 6.32
C PHE A 191 0.35 10.45 6.20
N SER A 192 1.10 10.66 7.27
CA SER A 192 2.55 10.43 7.32
C SER A 192 2.89 9.33 8.31
N LEU A 193 3.69 8.36 7.87
CA LEU A 193 4.40 7.42 8.72
C LEU A 193 5.86 7.88 8.80
N ILE A 194 6.34 8.17 10.00
CA ILE A 194 7.69 8.67 10.25
C ILE A 194 8.39 7.71 11.21
N ALA A 195 9.42 7.04 10.72
CA ALA A 195 10.21 6.10 11.47
C ALA A 195 11.67 6.57 11.59
N PRO A 196 12.34 6.31 12.73
CA PRO A 196 13.75 6.64 12.89
C PRO A 196 14.60 6.00 11.78
N LEU A 197 15.53 6.76 11.18
CA LEU A 197 16.49 6.24 10.20
C LEU A 197 17.61 5.40 10.85
N GLY A 198 17.86 5.64 12.15
CA GLY A 198 18.93 5.01 12.93
C GLY A 198 18.46 3.76 13.68
N GLN A 199 18.45 3.83 15.02
CA GLN A 199 18.05 2.70 15.86
C GLN A 199 16.58 2.32 15.63
N ALA A 200 16.31 1.01 15.65
CA ALA A 200 14.97 0.48 15.56
C ALA A 200 14.08 1.07 16.68
N GLY A 201 12.92 1.58 16.30
CA GLY A 201 11.99 2.23 17.21
C GLY A 201 10.57 2.25 16.65
N PRO A 202 9.58 2.62 17.47
CA PRO A 202 8.20 2.77 17.00
C PRO A 202 8.14 3.86 15.94
N ALA A 203 7.38 3.63 14.88
CA ALA A 203 7.08 4.69 13.92
C ALA A 203 5.95 5.55 14.46
N SER A 204 6.02 6.86 14.24
CA SER A 204 4.92 7.78 14.50
C SER A 204 4.01 7.87 13.28
N LEU A 205 2.71 7.97 13.54
CA LEU A 205 1.68 8.19 12.52
C LEU A 205 1.12 9.59 12.74
N GLN A 206 0.95 10.36 11.66
CA GLN A 206 0.39 11.72 11.72
C GLN A 206 -0.64 11.89 10.61
N LEU A 207 -1.78 12.48 10.96
CA LEU A 207 -2.80 12.89 10.00
C LEU A 207 -2.97 14.41 10.13
N SER A 208 -2.92 15.12 9.00
CA SER A 208 -3.15 16.56 8.96
C SER A 208 -3.98 16.97 7.75
N THR A 209 -4.71 18.08 7.92
CA THR A 209 -5.42 18.73 6.84
C THR A 209 -4.48 19.69 6.12
N LEU A 210 -4.40 19.55 4.80
CA LEU A 210 -3.69 20.48 3.93
C LEU A 210 -4.61 21.65 3.55
N GLU A 211 -5.85 21.35 3.20
CA GLU A 211 -6.87 22.30 2.77
C GLU A 211 -8.27 21.68 2.87
N GLY A 212 -9.31 22.50 2.94
CA GLY A 212 -10.70 22.04 2.85
C GLY A 212 -11.58 22.39 4.04
N ALA A 213 -12.86 22.03 3.91
CA ALA A 213 -13.90 22.35 4.88
C ALA A 213 -14.01 21.31 5.99
N LEU A 214 -13.64 20.05 5.72
CA LEU A 214 -13.52 19.01 6.75
C LEU A 214 -12.09 19.02 7.25
N LEU A 215 -11.90 19.35 8.52
CA LEU A 215 -10.61 19.41 9.19
C LEU A 215 -10.38 18.10 9.94
N LEU A 216 -9.40 17.33 9.46
CA LEU A 216 -8.89 16.10 10.06
C LEU A 216 -7.52 16.34 10.67
N SER A 217 -7.34 15.89 11.90
CA SER A 217 -6.05 15.84 12.58
C SER A 217 -5.94 14.55 13.38
N GLY A 218 -4.73 14.03 13.55
CA GLY A 218 -4.54 12.84 14.37
C GLY A 218 -3.08 12.45 14.52
N GLN A 219 -2.83 11.63 15.52
CA GLN A 219 -1.52 11.13 15.85
C GLN A 219 -1.61 9.70 16.37
N GLY A 220 -0.54 8.94 16.15
CA GLY A 220 -0.48 7.55 16.54
C GLY A 220 0.92 7.00 16.59
N SER A 221 1.03 5.74 16.97
CA SER A 221 2.26 4.97 16.92
C SER A 221 2.01 3.59 16.32
N LEU A 222 2.93 3.18 15.48
CA LEU A 222 3.02 1.85 14.93
C LEU A 222 4.14 1.11 15.67
N GLY A 223 3.72 0.25 16.60
CA GLY A 223 4.61 -0.70 17.26
C GLY A 223 4.74 -2.00 16.46
N PRO A 224 5.56 -2.95 16.94
CA PRO A 224 5.81 -4.22 16.24
C PRO A 224 4.58 -5.14 16.12
N THR A 225 3.59 -4.99 17.01
CA THR A 225 2.41 -5.88 17.08
C THR A 225 1.08 -5.15 17.14
N ARG A 226 1.10 -3.83 17.36
CA ARG A 226 -0.12 -3.04 17.53
C ARG A 226 0.05 -1.66 16.90
N LEU A 227 -0.95 -1.27 16.13
CA LEU A 227 -1.17 0.09 15.67
C LEU A 227 -2.07 0.79 16.68
N ARG A 228 -1.70 2.00 17.10
CA ARG A 228 -2.58 2.88 17.89
C ARG A 228 -2.66 4.20 17.17
N PHE A 229 -3.87 4.64 16.87
CA PHE A 229 -4.11 5.92 16.20
C PHE A 229 -5.32 6.61 16.82
N GLN A 230 -5.16 7.90 17.11
CA GLN A 230 -6.21 8.77 17.62
C GLN A 230 -6.29 10.00 16.73
N GLY A 231 -7.47 10.27 16.21
CA GLY A 231 -7.75 11.43 15.39
C GLY A 231 -9.04 12.14 15.80
N GLU A 232 -9.17 13.37 15.35
CA GLU A 232 -10.38 14.16 15.44
C GLU A 232 -10.77 14.64 14.03
N ALA A 233 -12.07 14.65 13.77
CA ALA A 233 -12.69 15.26 12.61
C ALA A 233 -13.60 16.39 13.08
N ARG A 234 -13.49 17.56 12.44
CA ARG A 234 -14.35 18.71 12.70
C ARG A 234 -14.65 19.44 11.40
N ALA A 235 -15.79 20.12 11.34
CA ALA A 235 -16.11 21.00 10.24
C ALA A 235 -15.47 22.38 10.47
N ALA A 236 -15.11 23.08 9.38
CA ALA A 236 -14.86 24.50 9.43
C ALA A 236 -16.16 25.23 9.85
N PRO A 237 -16.08 26.34 10.62
CA PRO A 237 -17.26 27.02 11.17
C PRO A 237 -18.34 27.37 10.13
N GLU A 238 -17.91 27.75 8.93
CA GLU A 238 -18.81 28.14 7.83
C GLU A 238 -19.56 26.96 7.19
N ARG A 239 -19.15 25.71 7.47
CA ARG A 239 -19.63 24.50 6.78
C ARG A 239 -20.13 23.41 7.73
N GLU A 240 -20.39 23.77 8.99
CA GLU A 240 -20.81 22.82 10.03
C GLU A 240 -22.11 22.07 9.69
N ILE A 241 -23.13 22.78 9.19
CA ILE A 241 -24.44 22.19 8.84
C ILE A 241 -24.29 21.16 7.70
N ALA A 242 -23.48 21.47 6.68
CA ALA A 242 -23.29 20.61 5.52
C ALA A 242 -22.52 19.32 5.84
N LEU A 243 -21.64 19.37 6.85
CA LEU A 243 -20.79 18.24 7.23
C LEU A 243 -21.33 17.45 8.43
N ASN A 244 -22.44 17.88 9.02
CA ASN A 244 -22.99 17.28 10.24
C ASN A 244 -23.31 15.78 10.08
N ASN A 245 -23.90 15.40 8.94
CA ASN A 245 -24.21 14.00 8.63
C ASN A 245 -22.94 13.14 8.48
N LEU A 246 -21.90 13.69 7.86
CA LEU A 246 -20.64 12.99 7.67
C LEU A 246 -19.91 12.74 9.01
N LEU A 247 -19.89 13.74 9.89
CA LEU A 247 -19.27 13.64 11.22
C LEU A 247 -19.91 12.56 12.10
N ASN A 248 -21.20 12.25 11.87
CA ASN A 248 -21.90 11.15 12.54
C ASN A 248 -21.45 9.76 12.09
N ILE A 249 -20.93 9.63 10.86
CA ILE A 249 -20.55 8.35 10.26
C ILE A 249 -19.07 8.03 10.52
N ILE A 250 -18.20 9.04 10.58
CA ILE A 250 -16.74 8.87 10.66
C ILE A 250 -16.26 8.39 12.04
N GLY A 251 -16.96 8.76 13.12
CA GLY A 251 -16.47 8.52 14.47
C GLY A 251 -17.52 8.78 15.56
N ARG A 252 -17.09 8.69 16.82
CA ARG A 252 -17.96 8.99 17.96
C ARG A 252 -18.04 10.50 18.14
N ARG A 253 -19.25 11.07 18.13
CA ARG A 253 -19.44 12.50 18.37
C ARG A 253 -19.06 12.89 19.81
N GLU A 254 -18.33 13.98 19.91
CA GLU A 254 -18.12 14.76 21.13
C GLU A 254 -18.35 16.24 20.80
N GLY A 255 -19.62 16.66 20.90
CA GLY A 255 -20.05 18.01 20.51
C GLY A 255 -19.90 18.28 19.01
N ALA A 256 -19.07 19.28 18.68
CA ALA A 256 -18.74 19.68 17.30
C ALA A 256 -17.59 18.86 16.67
N ARG A 257 -16.99 17.94 17.44
CA ARG A 257 -15.90 17.07 16.97
C ARG A 257 -16.38 15.62 16.88
N SER A 258 -15.74 14.84 16.03
CA SER A 258 -15.92 13.40 15.93
C SER A 258 -14.57 12.72 16.17
N LEU A 259 -14.51 11.86 17.18
CA LEU A 259 -13.29 11.15 17.54
C LEU A 259 -13.16 9.85 16.75
N ILE A 260 -11.95 9.63 16.24
CA ILE A 260 -11.53 8.44 15.52
C ILE A 260 -10.47 7.73 16.37
N SER A 261 -10.71 6.48 16.73
CA SER A 261 -9.74 5.67 17.49
C SER A 261 -9.59 4.31 16.83
N ILE A 262 -8.34 3.91 16.58
CA ILE A 262 -7.96 2.62 15.99
C ILE A 262 -6.89 2.01 16.89
N GLY A 263 -7.09 0.77 17.36
CA GLY A 263 -6.24 0.13 18.37
C GLY A 263 -6.38 -1.38 18.46
#